data_AF-A0A1F9X1W0-F1
#
_entry.id   AF-A0A1F9X1W0-F1
#
_cell.length_a   1.000
_cell.length_b   1.000
_cell.length_c   1.000
_cell.angle_alpha   90.00
_cell.angle_beta   90.00
_cell.angle_gamma   90.00
#
_symmetry.space_group_name_H-M   'P 1'
#
loop_
_entity.id
_entity.type
_entity.pdbx_description
1 polymer ?
#
loop_
_entity_poly.entity_id
_entity_poly.type
_entity_poly.pdbx_seq_one_letter_code
_entity_poly.pdbx_strand_id
1 'polypeptide(L)'
;MDKKELELIVKEGEGLTIEFKEKYTPRIVEDIVAFSNTRGGFILLGVNDAGKITGETLTNNMKADINSLARGCDPHVSIKNISQIENTIVIEISEGDEKPYSCSSGYFRRLDAVTQKMSQKELRTIFKETADITFEDIPHRNFKLEDISLKKIKTFLKEAHTSYKINGSNTASFLASLSIYKESKINNAGVLMFAANINKFIPYSETILGAYKGKNKTHIYDRKDVRDDLLTQLNESMSFLKKHLNVRSEIRGINRYDIYEIPLDALREALANAIIHRDYSMRGTSIYVNVFDDRVEIVNPGGLPSGITKENFGKESVRRNLIIADLFHRMGKVERIGSGIGRMRELLNKSGLKEPVFESDTFFRAIFYRNPEYALKQNSEKPAESTQKSTQKSTQKILALIKQNRYVTRTELANQIGLSESGIKKQLKKLKTKNILKRLGPDKGGYWKVIKEEK
;
A
#
# COMPACT_ATOMS: atom_id res chain seq x y z
N MET A 1 -32.22 -18.73 -3.49
CA MET A 1 -31.83 -19.74 -4.49
C MET A 1 -33.09 -20.24 -5.19
N ASP A 2 -33.12 -20.21 -6.51
CA ASP A 2 -34.17 -20.83 -7.32
C ASP A 2 -33.71 -22.15 -7.99
N LYS A 3 -34.60 -22.82 -8.74
CA LYS A 3 -34.28 -24.09 -9.40
C LYS A 3 -33.13 -23.98 -10.41
N LYS A 4 -33.06 -22.89 -11.19
CA LYS A 4 -32.03 -22.72 -12.23
C LYS A 4 -30.68 -22.45 -11.59
N GLU A 5 -30.66 -21.68 -10.51
CA GLU A 5 -29.45 -21.45 -9.70
C GLU A 5 -28.95 -22.75 -9.07
N LEU A 6 -29.86 -23.59 -8.54
CA LEU A 6 -29.51 -24.89 -8.00
C LEU A 6 -28.86 -25.79 -9.07
N GLU A 7 -29.46 -25.91 -10.26
CA GLU A 7 -28.91 -26.70 -11.36
C GLU A 7 -27.51 -26.21 -11.81
N LEU A 8 -27.27 -24.90 -11.75
CA LEU A 8 -25.96 -24.31 -12.06
C LEU A 8 -24.92 -24.68 -11.00
N ILE A 9 -25.25 -24.51 -9.72
CA ILE A 9 -24.37 -24.81 -8.58
C ILE A 9 -24.02 -26.30 -8.55
N VAL A 10 -25.00 -27.18 -8.81
CA VAL A 10 -24.75 -28.62 -8.89
C VAL A 10 -23.79 -28.97 -10.04
N LYS A 11 -23.84 -28.23 -11.17
CA LYS A 11 -22.88 -28.39 -12.27
C LYS A 11 -21.48 -27.85 -11.97
N GLU A 12 -21.37 -26.81 -11.15
CA GLU A 12 -20.07 -26.29 -10.70
C GLU A 12 -19.32 -27.31 -9.83
N GLY A 13 -20.07 -28.12 -9.09
CA GLY A 13 -19.52 -29.17 -8.23
C GLY A 13 -19.08 -28.65 -6.86
N GLU A 14 -18.56 -29.55 -6.04
CA GLU A 14 -18.03 -29.18 -4.72
C GLU A 14 -16.78 -28.31 -4.84
N GLY A 15 -16.60 -27.42 -3.88
CA GLY A 15 -15.45 -26.52 -3.85
C GLY A 15 -15.45 -25.65 -2.61
N LEU A 16 -14.77 -24.50 -2.69
CA LEU A 16 -14.59 -23.61 -1.54
C LEU A 16 -15.90 -23.06 -0.95
N THR A 17 -16.97 -23.00 -1.75
CA THR A 17 -18.27 -22.39 -1.37
C THR A 17 -19.46 -23.34 -1.48
N ILE A 18 -19.24 -24.60 -1.86
CA ILE A 18 -20.30 -25.59 -2.12
C ILE A 18 -19.88 -26.94 -1.53
N GLU A 19 -20.78 -27.56 -0.76
CA GLU A 19 -20.67 -28.92 -0.23
C GLU A 19 -21.91 -29.73 -0.58
N PHE A 20 -21.72 -30.98 -1.01
CA PHE A 20 -22.78 -31.94 -1.25
C PHE A 20 -22.83 -32.98 -0.13
N LYS A 21 -24.04 -33.38 0.25
CA LYS A 21 -24.26 -34.52 1.15
C LYS A 21 -25.49 -35.28 0.67
N GLU A 22 -25.40 -36.60 0.61
CA GLU A 22 -26.56 -37.41 0.21
C GLU A 22 -27.68 -37.34 1.24
N LYS A 23 -27.34 -37.27 2.54
CA LYS A 23 -28.30 -37.29 3.65
C LYS A 23 -27.91 -36.34 4.76
N TYR A 24 -28.92 -35.93 5.53
CA TYR A 24 -28.67 -35.20 6.77
C TYR A 24 -27.93 -36.07 7.80
N THR A 25 -26.86 -35.52 8.39
CA THR A 25 -26.23 -36.05 9.59
C THR A 25 -25.82 -34.91 10.52
N PRO A 26 -25.77 -35.11 11.85
CA PRO A 26 -25.31 -34.06 12.78
C PRO A 26 -23.86 -33.60 12.54
N ARG A 27 -23.04 -34.38 11.83
CA ARG A 27 -21.67 -33.99 11.45
C ARG A 27 -21.61 -32.81 10.50
N ILE A 28 -22.74 -32.43 9.89
CA ILE A 28 -22.86 -31.20 9.09
C ILE A 28 -22.40 -29.95 9.86
N VAL A 29 -22.38 -29.98 11.20
CA VAL A 29 -21.83 -28.90 12.03
C VAL A 29 -20.35 -28.60 11.75
N GLU A 30 -19.57 -29.60 11.31
CA GLU A 30 -18.17 -29.41 10.89
C GLU A 30 -18.09 -28.54 9.63
N ASP A 31 -18.96 -28.82 8.65
CA ASP A 31 -19.08 -28.05 7.41
C ASP A 31 -19.63 -26.64 7.69
N ILE A 32 -20.64 -26.51 8.57
CA ILE A 32 -21.20 -25.22 8.99
C ILE A 32 -20.09 -24.31 9.55
N VAL A 33 -19.29 -24.81 10.47
CA VAL A 33 -18.15 -24.06 11.04
C VAL A 33 -17.09 -23.79 9.98
N ALA A 34 -16.80 -24.74 9.11
CA ALA A 34 -15.80 -24.60 8.05
C ALA A 34 -16.15 -23.47 7.06
N PHE A 35 -17.42 -23.34 6.69
CA PHE A 35 -17.91 -22.25 5.84
C PHE A 35 -17.80 -20.90 6.52
N SER A 36 -18.24 -20.77 7.79
CA SER A 36 -18.10 -19.53 8.56
C SER A 36 -16.66 -19.09 8.72
N ASN A 37 -15.73 -20.03 8.90
CA ASN A 37 -14.29 -19.77 8.98
C ASN A 37 -13.63 -19.43 7.64
N THR A 38 -14.31 -19.64 6.52
CA THR A 38 -13.73 -19.47 5.17
C THR A 38 -14.40 -18.32 4.43
N ARG A 39 -15.31 -18.57 3.48
CA ARG A 39 -15.97 -17.56 2.63
C ARG A 39 -17.51 -17.62 2.70
N GLY A 40 -18.07 -18.36 3.66
CA GLY A 40 -19.46 -18.78 3.60
C GLY A 40 -19.71 -19.72 2.42
N GLY A 41 -20.98 -20.07 2.18
CA GLY A 41 -21.35 -20.94 1.08
C GLY A 41 -22.67 -21.67 1.29
N PHE A 42 -22.83 -22.76 0.53
CA PHE A 42 -24.02 -23.59 0.51
C PHE A 42 -23.69 -25.04 0.83
N ILE A 43 -24.51 -25.65 1.69
CA ILE A 43 -24.56 -27.11 1.84
C ILE A 43 -25.84 -27.61 1.19
N LEU A 44 -25.70 -28.54 0.24
CA LEU A 44 -26.80 -29.17 -0.47
C LEU A 44 -27.01 -30.60 0.05
N LEU A 45 -28.15 -30.87 0.70
CA LEU A 45 -28.54 -32.22 1.11
C LEU A 45 -29.42 -32.88 0.04
N GLY A 46 -29.22 -34.18 -0.19
CA GLY A 46 -29.88 -34.92 -1.26
C GLY A 46 -29.12 -34.86 -2.60
N VAL A 47 -27.81 -34.59 -2.55
CA VAL A 47 -26.90 -34.60 -3.71
C VAL A 47 -25.71 -35.47 -3.37
N ASN A 48 -25.31 -36.37 -4.26
CA ASN A 48 -24.11 -37.19 -4.06
C ASN A 48 -22.84 -36.51 -4.58
N ASP A 49 -21.68 -37.09 -4.26
CA ASP A 49 -20.36 -36.58 -4.65
C ASP A 49 -20.18 -36.44 -6.18
N ALA A 50 -21.01 -37.14 -6.98
CA ALA A 50 -21.03 -37.04 -8.44
C ALA A 50 -21.95 -35.92 -8.97
N GLY A 51 -22.55 -35.11 -8.10
CA GLY A 51 -23.51 -34.07 -8.46
C GLY A 51 -24.89 -34.60 -8.88
N LYS A 52 -25.21 -35.87 -8.60
CA LYS A 52 -26.52 -36.45 -8.88
C LYS A 52 -27.46 -36.20 -7.70
N ILE A 53 -28.64 -35.65 -7.99
CA ILE A 53 -29.69 -35.46 -6.99
C ILE A 53 -30.27 -36.83 -6.61
N THR A 54 -30.03 -37.24 -5.37
CA THR A 54 -30.53 -38.48 -4.74
C THR A 54 -31.84 -38.26 -4.00
N GLY A 55 -32.05 -37.05 -3.50
CA GLY A 55 -33.27 -36.63 -2.82
C GLY A 55 -33.18 -36.69 -1.29
N GLU A 56 -33.58 -35.60 -0.63
CA GLU A 56 -33.75 -35.50 0.82
C GLU A 56 -34.93 -34.55 1.12
N THR A 57 -35.67 -34.82 2.20
CA THR A 57 -36.87 -34.04 2.55
C THR A 57 -36.66 -33.23 3.82
N LEU A 58 -36.75 -31.90 3.72
CA LEU A 58 -36.63 -31.02 4.88
C LEU A 58 -37.81 -31.24 5.85
N THR A 59 -37.51 -31.72 7.05
CA THR A 59 -38.47 -31.82 8.15
C THR A 59 -38.28 -30.68 9.16
N ASN A 60 -39.32 -30.37 9.93
CA ASN A 60 -39.22 -29.37 11.01
C ASN A 60 -38.18 -29.76 12.07
N ASN A 61 -38.06 -31.06 12.38
CA ASN A 61 -37.06 -31.56 13.34
C ASN A 61 -35.64 -31.33 12.80
N MET A 62 -35.36 -31.67 11.54
CA MET A 62 -34.05 -31.40 10.92
C MET A 62 -33.72 -29.90 10.95
N LYS A 63 -34.69 -29.03 10.62
CA LYS A 63 -34.50 -27.58 10.66
C LYS A 63 -34.17 -27.10 12.09
N ALA A 64 -34.87 -27.61 13.10
CA ALA A 64 -34.61 -27.29 14.50
C ALA A 64 -33.21 -27.77 14.93
N ASP A 65 -32.84 -29.00 14.57
CA ASP A 65 -31.54 -29.59 14.91
C ASP A 65 -30.38 -28.82 14.27
N ILE A 66 -30.47 -28.49 12.98
CA ILE A 66 -29.43 -27.70 12.27
C ILE A 66 -29.25 -26.33 12.94
N ASN A 67 -30.34 -25.65 13.29
CA ASN A 67 -30.26 -24.38 14.01
C ASN A 67 -29.68 -24.55 15.43
N SER A 68 -30.02 -25.63 16.13
CA SER A 68 -29.46 -25.94 17.44
C SER A 68 -27.96 -26.21 17.38
N LEU A 69 -27.49 -26.94 16.36
CA LEU A 69 -26.06 -27.19 16.13
C LEU A 69 -25.30 -25.88 15.86
N ALA A 70 -25.84 -25.01 15.01
CA ALA A 70 -25.24 -23.71 14.69
C ALA A 70 -25.21 -22.77 15.91
N ARG A 71 -26.26 -22.77 16.74
CA ARG A 71 -26.28 -22.09 18.05
C ARG A 71 -25.35 -22.73 19.08
N GLY A 72 -25.04 -24.02 18.96
CA GLY A 72 -24.08 -24.70 19.84
C GLY A 72 -22.61 -24.39 19.50
N CYS A 73 -22.37 -23.69 18.39
CA CYS A 73 -21.03 -23.24 18.01
C CYS A 73 -20.59 -22.03 18.84
N ASP A 74 -19.27 -21.84 18.93
CA ASP A 74 -18.63 -20.70 19.59
C ASP A 74 -17.61 -20.04 18.65
N PRO A 75 -17.85 -18.80 18.20
CA PRO A 75 -19.09 -18.03 18.37
C PRO A 75 -20.31 -18.68 17.68
N HIS A 76 -21.51 -18.18 17.96
CA HIS A 76 -22.74 -18.70 17.36
C HIS A 76 -22.76 -18.48 15.84
N VAL A 77 -23.01 -19.55 15.06
CA VAL A 77 -23.10 -19.42 13.60
C VAL A 77 -24.51 -19.00 13.20
N SER A 78 -24.61 -17.91 12.44
CA SER A 78 -25.86 -17.44 11.84
C SER A 78 -26.12 -18.10 10.48
N ILE A 79 -27.11 -18.97 10.41
CA ILE A 79 -27.58 -19.55 9.14
C ILE A 79 -28.50 -18.53 8.45
N LYS A 80 -28.18 -18.14 7.22
CA LYS A 80 -28.99 -17.18 6.47
C LYS A 80 -30.34 -17.75 6.07
N ASN A 81 -30.34 -18.98 5.55
CA ASN A 81 -31.55 -19.63 5.08
C ASN A 81 -31.43 -21.16 5.10
N ILE A 82 -32.57 -21.82 5.34
CA ILE A 82 -32.75 -23.26 5.16
C ILE A 82 -34.04 -23.46 4.38
N SER A 83 -33.93 -23.92 3.14
CA SER A 83 -35.06 -24.08 2.21
C SER A 83 -35.02 -25.39 1.45
N GLN A 84 -36.19 -25.92 1.10
CA GLN A 84 -36.34 -27.04 0.17
C GLN A 84 -36.48 -26.49 -1.25
N ILE A 85 -35.73 -27.04 -2.20
CA ILE A 85 -35.91 -26.82 -3.63
C ILE A 85 -36.02 -28.19 -4.29
N GLU A 86 -37.23 -28.53 -4.76
CA GLU A 86 -37.56 -29.87 -5.26
C GLU A 86 -37.17 -30.96 -4.25
N ASN A 87 -36.18 -31.79 -4.57
CA ASN A 87 -35.71 -32.89 -3.74
C ASN A 87 -34.37 -32.56 -3.03
N THR A 88 -33.96 -31.30 -2.99
CA THR A 88 -32.69 -30.87 -2.39
C THR A 88 -32.93 -29.84 -1.28
N ILE A 89 -32.28 -30.03 -0.14
CA ILE A 89 -32.27 -29.03 0.94
C ILE A 89 -31.06 -28.14 0.74
N VAL A 90 -31.30 -26.83 0.74
CA VAL A 90 -30.26 -25.81 0.62
C VAL A 90 -30.10 -25.11 1.97
N ILE A 91 -28.88 -25.17 2.51
CA ILE A 91 -28.49 -24.47 3.74
C ILE A 91 -27.46 -23.41 3.35
N GLU A 92 -27.81 -22.14 3.54
CA GLU A 92 -26.93 -21.00 3.23
C GLU A 92 -26.24 -20.49 4.50
N ILE A 93 -24.91 -20.47 4.49
CA ILE A 93 -24.06 -20.08 5.61
C ILE A 93 -23.29 -18.82 5.23
N SER A 94 -23.32 -17.81 6.10
CA SER A 94 -22.52 -16.59 5.95
C SER A 94 -21.04 -16.87 6.21
N GLU A 95 -20.16 -16.08 5.59
CA GLU A 95 -18.84 -15.88 6.15
C GLU A 95 -18.98 -15.23 7.54
N GLY A 96 -18.26 -15.77 8.52
CA GLY A 96 -18.29 -15.24 9.88
C GLY A 96 -17.30 -14.09 10.07
N ASP A 97 -17.65 -13.16 10.94
CA ASP A 97 -16.87 -11.97 11.31
C ASP A 97 -16.04 -12.19 12.59
N GLU A 98 -16.47 -13.08 13.47
CA GLU A 98 -15.80 -13.40 14.74
C GLU A 98 -14.94 -14.69 14.66
N LYS A 99 -14.20 -14.87 13.56
CA LYS A 99 -13.38 -16.10 13.39
C LYS A 99 -12.33 -16.20 14.52
N PRO A 100 -11.85 -17.40 14.86
CA PRO A 100 -12.30 -18.69 14.37
C PRO A 100 -13.54 -19.19 15.12
N TYR A 101 -14.54 -19.64 14.37
CA TYR A 101 -15.69 -20.39 14.85
C TYR A 101 -15.29 -21.83 15.17
N SER A 102 -15.92 -22.41 16.19
CA SER A 102 -15.72 -23.79 16.63
C SER A 102 -17.03 -24.51 16.90
N CYS A 103 -17.00 -25.83 16.81
CA CYS A 103 -18.05 -26.71 17.31
C CYS A 103 -17.47 -27.70 18.33
N SER A 104 -18.31 -28.61 18.83
CA SER A 104 -17.91 -29.65 19.79
C SER A 104 -16.74 -30.53 19.30
N SER A 105 -16.57 -30.68 17.98
CA SER A 105 -15.51 -31.47 17.36
C SER A 105 -14.21 -30.67 17.11
N GLY A 106 -14.23 -29.35 17.34
CA GLY A 106 -13.10 -28.43 17.21
C GLY A 106 -13.29 -27.37 16.13
N TYR A 107 -12.17 -26.88 15.58
CA TYR A 107 -12.13 -25.83 14.57
C TYR A 107 -11.89 -26.43 13.18
N PHE A 108 -12.69 -26.02 12.20
CA PHE A 108 -12.63 -26.54 10.84
C PHE A 108 -12.57 -25.40 9.83
N ARG A 109 -11.90 -25.63 8.69
CA ARG A 109 -11.85 -24.74 7.53
C ARG A 109 -12.12 -25.52 6.26
N ARG A 110 -12.58 -24.82 5.22
CA ARG A 110 -12.57 -25.39 3.87
C ARG A 110 -11.21 -25.18 3.21
N LEU A 111 -10.74 -26.25 2.59
CA LEU A 111 -9.61 -26.25 1.67
C LEU A 111 -10.13 -26.85 0.36
N ASP A 112 -10.54 -25.95 -0.53
CA ASP A 112 -11.22 -26.34 -1.77
C ASP A 112 -12.51 -27.13 -1.45
N ALA A 113 -12.70 -28.31 -2.03
CA ALA A 113 -13.85 -29.19 -1.80
C ALA A 113 -13.81 -30.00 -0.47
N VAL A 114 -12.83 -29.75 0.42
CA VAL A 114 -12.65 -30.58 1.64
C VAL A 114 -12.73 -29.74 2.91
N THR A 115 -13.57 -30.17 3.84
CA THR A 115 -13.58 -29.70 5.23
C THR A 115 -12.44 -30.36 6.02
N GLN A 116 -11.52 -29.57 6.57
CA GLN A 116 -10.39 -30.05 7.36
C GLN A 116 -10.33 -29.39 8.73
N LYS A 117 -9.94 -30.19 9.74
CA LYS A 117 -9.66 -29.71 11.09
C LYS A 117 -8.41 -28.83 11.08
N MET A 118 -8.51 -27.62 11.61
CA MET A 118 -7.40 -26.68 11.64
C MET A 118 -6.27 -27.15 12.56
N SER A 119 -5.03 -26.95 12.11
CA SER A 119 -3.84 -27.15 12.93
C SER A 119 -3.66 -26.02 13.96
N GLN A 120 -2.87 -26.26 15.01
CA GLN A 120 -2.52 -25.20 15.97
C GLN A 120 -1.85 -23.99 15.32
N LYS A 121 -1.10 -24.18 14.23
CA LYS A 121 -0.45 -23.09 13.51
C LYS A 121 -1.48 -22.19 12.83
N GLU A 122 -2.46 -22.79 12.16
CA GLU A 122 -3.54 -22.06 11.48
C GLU A 122 -4.42 -21.32 12.47
N LEU A 123 -4.77 -21.96 13.61
CA LEU A 123 -5.52 -21.31 14.68
C LEU A 123 -4.79 -20.07 15.20
N ARG A 124 -3.49 -20.17 15.49
CA ARG A 124 -2.69 -19.03 15.93
C ARG A 124 -2.63 -17.90 14.90
N THR A 125 -2.77 -18.21 13.61
CA THR A 125 -2.84 -17.20 12.56
C THR A 125 -4.21 -16.53 12.56
N ILE A 126 -5.29 -17.30 12.53
CA ILE A 126 -6.65 -16.75 12.50
C ILE A 126 -6.92 -15.90 13.73
N PHE A 127 -6.63 -16.39 14.94
CA PHE A 127 -6.79 -15.61 16.18
C PHE A 127 -6.01 -14.29 16.20
N LYS A 128 -4.93 -14.15 15.42
CA LYS A 128 -4.21 -12.87 15.29
C LYS A 128 -4.86 -11.94 14.26
N GLU A 129 -5.40 -12.52 13.20
CA GLU A 129 -6.07 -11.80 12.12
C GLU A 129 -7.44 -11.27 12.57
N THR A 130 -8.08 -11.94 13.52
CA THR A 130 -9.43 -11.65 14.01
C THR A 130 -9.49 -11.14 15.45
N ALA A 131 -8.35 -10.92 16.10
CA ALA A 131 -8.37 -10.31 17.42
C ALA A 131 -8.96 -8.88 17.32
N ASP A 132 -10.04 -8.60 18.05
CA ASP A 132 -10.61 -7.25 18.21
C ASP A 132 -9.65 -6.24 18.85
N ILE A 133 -8.48 -6.70 19.28
CA ILE A 133 -7.44 -5.91 19.91
C ILE A 133 -6.33 -5.67 18.89
N THR A 134 -6.31 -4.46 18.35
CA THR A 134 -5.20 -3.99 17.50
C THR A 134 -3.88 -4.06 18.28
N PHE A 135 -2.75 -4.23 17.58
CA PHE A 135 -1.43 -4.36 18.21
C PHE A 135 -1.18 -3.28 19.27
N GLU A 136 -1.59 -2.04 19.00
CA GLU A 136 -1.37 -0.90 19.90
C GLU A 136 -2.11 -1.02 21.24
N ASP A 137 -3.26 -1.71 21.30
CA ASP A 137 -4.07 -1.83 22.52
C ASP A 137 -3.69 -3.06 23.37
N ILE A 138 -2.84 -3.95 22.85
CA ILE A 138 -2.34 -5.11 23.60
C ILE A 138 -1.47 -4.64 24.79
N PRO A 139 -1.78 -5.06 26.04
CA PRO A 139 -0.94 -4.82 27.20
C PRO A 139 0.48 -5.40 27.03
N HIS A 140 1.50 -4.57 27.19
CA HIS A 140 2.89 -5.02 27.07
C HIS A 140 3.34 -5.72 28.35
N ARG A 141 3.55 -7.05 28.28
CA ARG A 141 3.78 -7.93 29.44
C ARG A 141 4.88 -7.47 30.41
N ASN A 142 5.98 -6.93 29.87
CA ASN A 142 7.18 -6.60 30.64
C ASN A 142 7.39 -5.10 30.86
N PHE A 143 6.39 -4.26 30.57
CA PHE A 143 6.52 -2.81 30.66
C PHE A 143 5.78 -2.26 31.89
N LYS A 144 6.48 -1.45 32.70
CA LYS A 144 5.93 -0.87 33.94
C LYS A 144 5.78 0.63 33.83
N LEU A 145 5.03 1.21 34.76
CA LEU A 145 4.86 2.66 34.85
C LEU A 145 6.21 3.38 35.06
N GLU A 146 7.16 2.75 35.75
CA GLU A 146 8.52 3.30 35.92
C GLU A 146 9.33 3.40 34.62
N ASP A 147 9.00 2.61 33.60
CA ASP A 147 9.67 2.65 32.30
C ASP A 147 9.19 3.83 31.43
N ILE A 148 8.18 4.60 31.87
CA ILE A 148 7.65 5.78 31.19
C ILE A 148 8.57 7.00 31.40
N SER A 149 8.82 7.73 30.31
CA SER A 149 9.53 9.00 30.33
C SER A 149 8.55 10.16 30.54
N LEU A 150 8.61 10.78 31.72
CA LEU A 150 7.89 12.04 31.99
C LEU A 150 8.28 13.17 31.02
N LYS A 151 9.51 13.15 30.50
CA LYS A 151 9.96 14.13 29.49
C LYS A 151 9.16 13.98 28.18
N LYS A 152 8.88 12.75 27.76
CA LYS A 152 8.08 12.49 26.56
C LYS A 152 6.62 12.90 26.74
N ILE A 153 6.03 12.62 27.91
CA ILE A 153 4.68 13.10 28.23
C ILE A 153 4.63 14.65 28.22
N LYS A 154 5.60 15.32 28.84
CA LYS A 154 5.69 16.79 28.81
C LYS A 154 5.83 17.33 27.39
N THR A 155 6.57 16.64 26.53
CA THR A 155 6.72 17.00 25.12
C THR A 155 5.39 16.84 24.37
N PHE A 156 4.69 15.73 24.56
CA PHE A 156 3.34 15.53 24.04
C PHE A 156 2.36 16.62 24.47
N LEU A 157 2.32 16.95 25.76
CA LEU A 157 1.45 18.00 26.30
C LEU A 157 1.74 19.37 25.68
N LYS A 158 3.03 19.67 25.46
CA LYS A 158 3.46 20.90 24.78
C LYS A 158 2.98 20.94 23.32
N GLU A 159 3.17 19.87 22.57
CA GLU A 159 2.71 19.75 21.17
C GLU A 159 1.17 19.77 21.07
N ALA A 160 0.47 19.24 22.07
CA ALA A 160 -0.98 19.26 22.16
C ALA A 160 -1.53 20.58 22.74
N HIS A 161 -0.69 21.60 22.96
CA HIS A 161 -1.04 22.88 23.56
C HIS A 161 -1.88 22.76 24.85
N THR A 162 -1.61 21.73 25.65
CA THR A 162 -2.40 21.38 26.84
C THR A 162 -1.65 21.80 28.11
N SER A 163 -2.27 22.65 28.92
CA SER A 163 -1.75 23.17 30.18
C SER A 163 -1.99 22.20 31.35
N TYR A 164 -1.55 20.94 31.22
CA TYR A 164 -1.61 19.95 32.29
C TYR A 164 -0.25 19.74 32.95
N LYS A 165 -0.18 19.79 34.29
CA LYS A 165 1.06 19.55 35.04
C LYS A 165 1.18 18.08 35.41
N ILE A 166 1.96 17.34 34.63
CA ILE A 166 2.26 15.92 34.89
C ILE A 166 3.35 15.76 35.96
N ASN A 167 3.14 14.83 36.89
CA ASN A 167 4.08 14.40 37.93
C ASN A 167 3.90 12.89 38.21
N GLY A 168 4.73 12.32 39.09
CA GLY A 168 4.68 10.88 39.37
C GLY A 168 3.34 10.36 39.90
N SER A 169 2.62 11.14 40.72
CA SER A 169 1.38 10.69 41.35
C SER A 169 0.17 10.73 40.42
N ASN A 170 0.15 11.61 39.41
CA ASN A 170 -0.97 11.71 38.46
C ASN A 170 -0.71 11.02 37.10
N THR A 171 0.48 10.43 36.89
CA THR A 171 0.85 9.80 35.61
C THR A 171 -0.07 8.64 35.23
N ALA A 172 -0.41 7.77 36.18
CA ALA A 172 -1.28 6.62 35.92
C ALA A 172 -2.68 7.06 35.44
N SER A 173 -3.32 7.98 36.16
CA SER A 173 -4.64 8.51 35.80
C SER A 173 -4.63 9.27 34.48
N PHE A 174 -3.55 10.02 34.20
CA PHE A 174 -3.37 10.68 32.92
C PHE A 174 -3.28 9.66 31.76
N LEU A 175 -2.45 8.63 31.90
CA LEU A 175 -2.32 7.58 30.87
C LEU A 175 -3.63 6.77 30.70
N ALA A 176 -4.39 6.56 31.78
CA ALA A 176 -5.71 5.92 31.69
C ALA A 176 -6.69 6.77 30.87
N SER A 177 -6.67 8.10 31.01
CA SER A 177 -7.51 9.00 30.21
C SER A 177 -7.20 8.97 28.71
N LEU A 178 -6.01 8.48 28.33
CA LEU A 178 -5.57 8.28 26.95
C LEU A 178 -5.79 6.84 26.46
N SER A 179 -6.51 6.00 27.22
CA SER A 179 -6.67 4.56 26.96
C SER A 179 -5.36 3.77 26.91
N ILE A 180 -4.28 4.29 27.50
CA ILE A 180 -2.95 3.66 27.51
C ILE A 180 -2.74 2.75 28.73
N TYR A 181 -3.32 3.13 29.88
CA TYR A 181 -3.20 2.40 31.13
C TYR A 181 -4.54 1.78 31.52
N LYS A 182 -4.62 0.45 31.48
CA LYS A 182 -5.81 -0.35 31.81
C LYS A 182 -5.38 -1.53 32.70
N GLU A 183 -6.16 -1.85 33.74
CA GLU A 183 -5.90 -3.01 34.62
C GLU A 183 -4.45 -3.09 35.15
N SER A 184 -3.90 -1.94 35.54
CA SER A 184 -2.51 -1.82 36.02
C SER A 184 -1.43 -2.21 34.99
N LYS A 185 -1.77 -2.20 33.70
CA LYS A 185 -0.84 -2.48 32.59
C LYS A 185 -0.87 -1.36 31.56
N ILE A 186 0.27 -1.16 30.91
CA ILE A 186 0.44 -0.21 29.81
C ILE A 186 0.36 -0.99 28.48
N ASN A 187 -0.42 -0.49 27.54
CA ASN A 187 -0.48 -1.06 26.19
C ASN A 187 0.69 -0.63 25.30
N ASN A 188 0.82 -1.30 24.14
CA ASN A 188 1.91 -1.03 23.20
C ASN A 188 1.89 0.42 22.67
N ALA A 189 0.74 1.08 22.55
CA ALA A 189 0.65 2.51 22.21
C ALA A 189 1.43 3.36 23.22
N GLY A 190 1.24 3.10 24.52
CA GLY A 190 1.99 3.75 25.59
C GLY A 190 3.49 3.52 25.51
N VAL A 191 3.91 2.30 25.18
CA VAL A 191 5.32 1.97 24.97
C VAL A 191 5.89 2.79 23.81
N LEU A 192 5.23 2.76 22.66
CA LEU A 192 5.66 3.44 21.43
C LEU A 192 5.73 4.97 21.57
N MET A 193 4.87 5.56 22.41
CA MET A 193 4.78 7.01 22.59
C MET A 193 5.64 7.52 23.75
N PHE A 194 5.75 6.76 24.83
CA PHE A 194 6.21 7.30 26.12
C PHE A 194 7.30 6.49 26.81
N ALA A 195 7.72 5.33 26.31
CA ALA A 195 8.80 4.58 26.95
C ALA A 195 10.12 5.37 26.95
N ALA A 196 10.86 5.32 28.06
CA ALA A 196 12.19 5.90 28.16
C ALA A 196 13.20 5.20 27.24
N ASN A 197 13.03 3.89 27.01
CA ASN A 197 13.83 3.11 26.07
C ASN A 197 12.91 2.14 25.30
N ILE A 198 12.50 2.53 24.10
CA ILE A 198 11.61 1.72 23.25
C ILE A 198 12.30 0.46 22.76
N ASN A 199 13.60 0.54 22.45
CA ASN A 199 14.38 -0.57 21.91
C ASN A 199 14.41 -1.78 22.87
N LYS A 200 14.30 -1.55 24.19
CA LYS A 200 14.17 -2.62 25.20
C LYS A 200 12.89 -3.46 25.03
N PHE A 201 11.82 -2.88 24.51
CA PHE A 201 10.47 -3.48 24.51
C PHE A 201 9.97 -3.80 23.11
N ILE A 202 10.12 -2.88 22.18
CA ILE A 202 9.68 -2.99 20.79
C ILE A 202 10.86 -2.61 19.86
N PRO A 203 11.90 -3.47 19.74
CA PRO A 203 13.15 -3.16 19.04
C PRO A 203 12.99 -2.93 17.53
N TYR A 204 11.88 -3.41 16.97
CA TYR A 204 11.53 -3.28 15.56
C TYR A 204 10.64 -2.06 15.27
N SER A 205 10.42 -1.17 16.26
CA SER A 205 9.79 0.14 16.03
C SER A 205 10.86 1.17 15.69
N GLU A 206 11.14 1.33 14.41
CA GLU A 206 12.10 2.29 13.92
C GLU A 206 11.70 2.90 12.57
N THR A 207 12.25 4.07 12.29
CA THR A 207 12.22 4.70 10.97
C THR A 207 13.65 4.81 10.44
N ILE A 208 13.91 4.21 9.29
CA ILE A 208 15.20 4.24 8.59
C ILE A 208 15.15 5.34 7.54
N LEU A 209 16.05 6.29 7.66
CA LEU A 209 16.18 7.45 6.77
C LEU A 209 17.40 7.22 5.88
N GLY A 210 17.21 7.24 4.57
CA GLY A 210 18.29 7.00 3.60
C GLY A 210 18.28 8.02 2.48
N ALA A 211 19.42 8.63 2.21
CA ALA A 211 19.64 9.50 1.05
C ALA A 211 20.61 8.83 0.08
N TYR A 212 20.18 8.75 -1.18
CA TYR A 212 20.83 7.95 -2.21
C TYR A 212 21.25 8.82 -3.39
N LYS A 213 22.41 8.51 -3.99
CA LYS A 213 22.83 9.08 -5.26
C LYS A 213 22.24 8.25 -6.40
N GLY A 214 21.64 8.92 -7.36
CA GLY A 214 20.88 8.32 -8.46
C GLY A 214 19.47 7.92 -8.05
N LYS A 215 18.92 6.95 -8.77
CA LYS A 215 17.51 6.51 -8.69
C LYS A 215 17.30 5.19 -7.96
N ASN A 216 18.40 4.54 -7.57
CA ASN A 216 18.45 3.20 -7.01
C ASN A 216 19.11 3.22 -5.63
N LYS A 217 18.85 2.18 -4.83
CA LYS A 217 19.38 2.05 -3.45
C LYS A 217 20.85 1.60 -3.37
N THR A 218 21.68 1.93 -4.38
CA THR A 218 23.05 1.42 -4.48
C THR A 218 24.09 2.30 -3.79
N HIS A 219 23.95 3.63 -3.89
CA HIS A 219 24.93 4.58 -3.36
C HIS A 219 24.32 5.43 -2.27
N ILE A 220 24.38 4.97 -1.02
CA ILE A 220 23.91 5.71 0.16
C ILE A 220 24.97 6.75 0.53
N TYR A 221 24.59 8.03 0.63
CA TYR A 221 25.50 9.09 1.08
C TYR A 221 25.13 9.70 2.43
N ASP A 222 23.90 9.47 2.90
CA ASP A 222 23.48 9.80 4.26
C ASP A 222 22.47 8.77 4.75
N ARG A 223 22.60 8.35 6.01
CA ARG A 223 21.69 7.39 6.64
C ARG A 223 21.54 7.71 8.11
N LYS A 224 20.30 7.66 8.61
CA LYS A 224 19.98 7.78 10.03
C LYS A 224 18.89 6.77 10.39
N ASP A 225 19.17 5.94 11.39
CA ASP A 225 18.21 4.99 11.94
C ASP A 225 17.63 5.61 13.23
N VAL A 226 16.32 5.88 13.25
CA VAL A 226 15.65 6.54 14.39
C VAL A 226 14.86 5.51 15.18
N ARG A 227 15.36 5.18 16.37
CA ARG A 227 14.81 4.18 17.31
C ARG A 227 14.30 4.83 18.60
N ASP A 228 13.33 5.71 18.46
CA ASP A 228 12.78 6.49 19.58
C ASP A 228 11.25 6.59 19.46
N ASP A 229 10.58 7.43 20.28
CA ASP A 229 9.13 7.54 20.27
C ASP A 229 8.61 8.05 18.94
N LEU A 230 7.35 7.76 18.66
CA LEU A 230 6.77 8.03 17.34
C LEU A 230 6.79 9.53 16.99
N LEU A 231 6.69 10.42 17.97
CA LEU A 231 6.82 11.87 17.72
C LEU A 231 8.28 12.23 17.37
N THR A 232 9.25 11.67 18.09
CA THR A 232 10.68 11.81 17.74
C THR A 232 10.98 11.24 16.35
N GLN A 233 10.44 10.07 15.99
CA GLN A 233 10.57 9.50 14.65
C GLN A 233 10.00 10.43 13.57
N LEU A 234 8.82 11.03 13.79
CA LEU A 234 8.25 12.03 12.87
C LEU A 234 9.17 13.25 12.71
N ASN A 235 9.60 13.85 13.82
CA ASN A 235 10.39 15.08 13.83
C ASN A 235 11.76 14.90 13.18
N GLU A 236 12.42 13.77 13.45
CA GLU A 236 13.70 13.43 12.87
C GLU A 236 13.59 13.12 11.37
N SER A 237 12.52 12.44 10.95
CA SER A 237 12.22 12.22 9.53
C SER A 237 12.01 13.55 8.80
N MET A 238 11.25 14.48 9.38
CA MET A 238 11.04 15.81 8.82
C MET A 238 12.34 16.63 8.74
N SER A 239 13.19 16.53 9.76
CA SER A 239 14.50 17.21 9.77
C SER A 239 15.43 16.65 8.70
N PHE A 240 15.43 15.33 8.51
CA PHE A 240 16.19 14.67 7.44
C PHE A 240 15.69 15.06 6.05
N LEU A 241 14.37 15.12 5.84
CA LEU A 241 13.80 15.60 4.59
C LEU A 241 14.20 17.04 4.30
N LYS A 242 14.08 17.96 5.27
CA LYS A 242 14.54 19.36 5.12
C LYS A 242 16.00 19.46 4.73
N LYS A 243 16.86 18.59 5.29
CA LYS A 243 18.30 18.54 4.98
C LYS A 243 18.59 18.12 3.53
N HIS A 244 17.75 17.28 2.93
CA HIS A 244 18.03 16.65 1.62
C HIS A 244 17.09 17.07 0.49
N LEU A 245 16.14 17.95 0.77
CA LEU A 245 15.34 18.63 -0.22
C LEU A 245 16.04 19.91 -0.68
N ASN A 246 15.92 20.19 -1.97
CA ASN A 246 16.36 21.44 -2.56
C ASN A 246 15.44 22.55 -2.06
N VAL A 247 16.06 23.68 -1.71
CA VAL A 247 15.36 24.87 -1.23
C VAL A 247 15.73 26.05 -2.12
N ARG A 248 14.74 26.81 -2.57
CA ARG A 248 14.94 28.12 -3.17
C ARG A 248 14.44 29.18 -2.20
N SER A 249 15.06 30.34 -2.22
CA SER A 249 14.59 31.47 -1.43
C SER A 249 13.85 32.46 -2.31
N GLU A 250 12.68 32.89 -1.86
CA GLU A 250 11.86 33.91 -2.50
C GLU A 250 11.73 35.10 -1.55
N ILE A 251 12.02 36.31 -2.05
CA ILE A 251 11.86 37.53 -1.27
C ILE A 251 10.50 38.12 -1.60
N ARG A 252 9.64 38.28 -0.58
CA ARG A 252 8.33 38.93 -0.72
C ARG A 252 8.27 40.12 0.24
N GLY A 253 8.32 41.33 -0.32
CA GLY A 253 8.49 42.55 0.46
C GLY A 253 9.83 42.55 1.20
N ILE A 254 9.80 42.67 2.53
CA ILE A 254 10.99 42.72 3.40
C ILE A 254 11.41 41.31 3.87
N ASN A 255 10.54 40.30 3.70
CA ASN A 255 10.75 38.98 4.26
C ASN A 255 11.27 38.00 3.20
N ARG A 256 12.25 37.16 3.61
CA ARG A 256 12.74 36.01 2.84
C ARG A 256 11.97 34.76 3.26
N TYR A 257 11.48 34.01 2.28
CA TYR A 257 10.77 32.76 2.46
C TYR A 257 11.54 31.62 1.78
N ASP A 258 11.75 30.53 2.52
CA ASP A 258 12.36 29.32 1.99
C ASP A 258 11.29 28.38 1.44
N ILE A 259 11.38 28.07 0.16
CA ILE A 259 10.43 27.25 -0.58
C ILE A 259 11.13 25.95 -0.97
N TYR A 260 10.71 24.87 -0.35
CA TYR A 260 11.20 23.52 -0.63
C TYR A 260 10.62 22.99 -1.94
N GLU A 261 11.41 22.20 -2.67
CA GLU A 261 11.02 21.63 -3.97
C GLU A 261 9.82 20.67 -3.88
N ILE A 262 9.57 20.09 -2.70
CA ILE A 262 8.35 19.35 -2.36
C ILE A 262 7.76 20.01 -1.10
N PRO A 263 6.47 20.37 -1.10
CA PRO A 263 5.80 20.95 0.07
C PRO A 263 6.00 20.10 1.32
N LEU A 264 6.59 20.69 2.35
CA LEU A 264 6.86 19.99 3.61
C LEU A 264 5.57 19.49 4.28
N ASP A 265 4.46 20.21 4.11
CA ASP A 265 3.16 19.80 4.67
C ASP A 265 2.63 18.50 4.03
N ALA A 266 2.86 18.29 2.73
CA ALA A 266 2.50 17.06 2.05
C ALA A 266 3.33 15.88 2.57
N LEU A 267 4.63 16.08 2.78
CA LEU A 267 5.53 15.06 3.35
C LEU A 267 5.24 14.78 4.82
N ARG A 268 4.91 15.81 5.60
CA ARG A 268 4.50 15.70 7.01
C ARG A 268 3.24 14.85 7.14
N GLU A 269 2.25 15.09 6.29
CA GLU A 269 1.02 14.32 6.22
C GLU A 269 1.31 12.85 5.86
N ALA A 270 2.16 12.61 4.86
CA ALA A 270 2.54 11.26 4.45
C ALA A 270 3.29 10.48 5.55
N LEU A 271 4.21 11.14 6.27
CA LEU A 271 4.94 10.54 7.38
C LEU A 271 4.03 10.24 8.57
N ALA A 272 3.14 11.17 8.92
CA ALA A 272 2.19 10.95 10.00
C ALA A 272 1.25 9.77 9.66
N ASN A 273 0.78 9.68 8.41
CA ASN A 273 -0.01 8.54 7.94
C ASN A 273 0.80 7.24 7.94
N ALA A 274 2.08 7.27 7.58
CA ALA A 274 2.93 6.09 7.69
C ALA A 274 3.00 5.58 9.14
N ILE A 275 3.22 6.46 10.11
CA ILE A 275 3.26 6.11 11.54
C ILE A 275 1.90 5.56 12.00
N ILE A 276 0.80 6.26 11.72
CA ILE A 276 -0.54 5.89 12.20
C ILE A 276 -1.04 4.60 11.57
N HIS A 277 -0.69 4.31 10.32
CA HIS A 277 -1.18 3.14 9.61
C HIS A 277 -0.17 1.99 9.54
N ARG A 278 1.01 2.12 10.18
CA ARG A 278 2.01 1.05 10.23
C ARG A 278 1.45 -0.20 10.88
N ASP A 279 1.70 -1.34 10.27
CA ASP A 279 1.50 -2.62 10.94
C ASP A 279 2.65 -2.88 11.93
N TYR A 280 2.43 -2.50 13.19
CA TYR A 280 3.41 -2.71 14.25
C TYR A 280 3.56 -4.18 14.66
N SER A 281 2.73 -5.10 14.19
CA SER A 281 2.92 -6.53 14.44
C SER A 281 4.02 -7.15 13.56
N MET A 282 4.32 -6.53 12.41
CA MET A 282 5.35 -6.98 11.48
C MET A 282 6.76 -6.73 12.03
N ARG A 283 7.52 -7.81 12.21
CA ARG A 283 8.91 -7.77 12.69
C ARG A 283 9.90 -7.79 11.53
N GLY A 284 11.11 -7.28 11.76
CA GLY A 284 12.20 -7.30 10.76
C GLY A 284 12.03 -6.27 9.64
N THR A 285 11.17 -5.28 9.83
CA THR A 285 10.94 -4.20 8.87
C THR A 285 10.65 -2.88 9.57
N SER A 286 10.85 -1.79 8.84
CA SER A 286 10.86 -0.42 9.37
C SER A 286 10.04 0.49 8.47
N ILE A 287 9.67 1.68 8.95
CA ILE A 287 9.28 2.74 8.01
C ILE A 287 10.55 3.18 7.30
N TYR A 288 10.53 3.30 5.98
CA TYR A 288 11.66 3.82 5.22
C TYR A 288 11.32 5.16 4.62
N VAL A 289 12.17 6.16 4.86
CA VAL A 289 12.11 7.46 4.19
C VAL A 289 13.33 7.56 3.30
N ASN A 290 13.12 7.33 2.00
CA ASN A 290 14.19 7.29 1.01
C ASN A 290 14.17 8.56 0.17
N VAL A 291 15.30 9.25 0.10
CA VAL A 291 15.49 10.44 -0.73
C VAL A 291 16.40 10.06 -1.89
N PHE A 292 15.86 10.03 -3.09
CA PHE A 292 16.59 9.83 -4.35
C PHE A 292 16.75 11.15 -5.10
N ASP A 293 17.55 11.12 -6.16
CA ASP A 293 17.77 12.30 -6.99
C ASP A 293 16.52 12.74 -7.78
N ASP A 294 15.55 11.83 -8.03
CA ASP A 294 14.32 12.14 -8.78
C ASP A 294 13.02 12.06 -7.95
N ARG A 295 13.07 11.54 -6.72
CA ARG A 295 11.88 11.36 -5.87
C ARG A 295 12.19 11.20 -4.39
N VAL A 296 11.17 11.38 -3.56
CA VAL A 296 11.12 10.92 -2.17
C VAL A 296 10.14 9.75 -2.09
N GLU A 297 10.53 8.66 -1.43
CA GLU A 297 9.66 7.52 -1.15
C GLU A 297 9.48 7.35 0.36
N ILE A 298 8.23 7.25 0.80
CA ILE A 298 7.89 6.83 2.16
C ILE A 298 7.27 5.44 2.06
N VAL A 299 7.96 4.44 2.62
CA VAL A 299 7.56 3.04 2.59
C VAL A 299 7.14 2.61 3.99
N ASN A 300 5.94 2.06 4.11
CA ASN A 300 5.33 1.68 5.37
C ASN A 300 5.04 0.17 5.40
N PRO A 301 5.43 -0.55 6.47
CA PRO A 301 5.02 -1.94 6.68
C PRO A 301 3.50 -2.11 6.74
N GLY A 302 3.00 -3.08 5.98
CA GLY A 302 1.58 -3.37 5.84
C GLY A 302 0.98 -2.72 4.59
N GLY A 303 0.05 -3.44 3.96
CA GLY A 303 -0.78 -2.91 2.88
C GLY A 303 -1.96 -2.08 3.40
N LEU A 304 -2.90 -1.81 2.50
CA LEU A 304 -4.16 -1.14 2.83
C LEU A 304 -4.88 -1.87 4.00
N PRO A 305 -5.46 -1.12 4.96
CA PRO A 305 -6.30 -1.70 6.01
C PRO A 305 -7.46 -2.51 5.43
N SER A 306 -7.93 -3.51 6.18
CA SER A 306 -9.16 -4.24 5.81
C SER A 306 -10.32 -3.27 5.64
N GLY A 307 -11.13 -3.45 4.59
CA GLY A 307 -12.20 -2.53 4.21
C GLY A 307 -11.79 -1.37 3.29
N ILE A 308 -10.48 -1.14 3.07
CA ILE A 308 -10.00 -0.15 2.09
C ILE A 308 -9.48 -0.88 0.85
N THR A 309 -10.18 -0.68 -0.27
CA THR A 309 -9.77 -1.13 -1.60
C THR A 309 -8.98 -0.03 -2.32
N LYS A 310 -8.45 -0.34 -3.51
CA LYS A 310 -7.76 0.66 -4.34
C LYS A 310 -8.74 1.75 -4.84
N GLU A 311 -10.01 1.40 -5.01
CA GLU A 311 -11.06 2.25 -5.57
C GLU A 311 -11.64 3.26 -4.56
N ASN A 312 -11.69 2.89 -3.27
CA ASN A 312 -12.13 3.77 -2.17
C ASN A 312 -10.96 4.45 -1.43
N PHE A 313 -9.71 4.10 -1.75
CA PHE A 313 -8.52 4.73 -1.17
C PHE A 313 -8.51 6.26 -1.37
N GLY A 314 -8.39 6.99 -0.25
CA GLY A 314 -8.41 8.45 -0.23
C GLY A 314 -9.81 9.08 -0.27
N LYS A 315 -10.88 8.26 -0.26
CA LYS A 315 -12.27 8.71 -0.05
C LYS A 315 -12.76 8.32 1.34
N GLU A 316 -12.45 7.10 1.75
CA GLU A 316 -12.78 6.56 3.07
C GLU A 316 -11.53 6.47 3.95
N SER A 317 -11.73 6.52 5.27
CA SER A 317 -10.63 6.58 6.24
C SER A 317 -10.81 5.54 7.34
N VAL A 318 -10.10 4.41 7.22
CA VAL A 318 -9.97 3.39 8.27
C VAL A 318 -8.57 3.47 8.87
N ARG A 319 -8.49 3.68 10.19
CA ARG A 319 -7.22 3.81 10.93
C ARG A 319 -6.83 2.46 11.53
N ARG A 320 -5.58 2.04 11.29
CA ARG A 320 -5.04 0.79 11.85
C ARG A 320 -4.73 0.91 13.34
N ASN A 321 -4.21 2.07 13.76
CA ASN A 321 -3.84 2.35 15.13
C ASN A 321 -4.63 3.60 15.61
N LEU A 322 -5.76 3.37 16.27
CA LEU A 322 -6.71 4.39 16.75
C LEU A 322 -6.16 5.23 17.91
N ILE A 323 -5.51 4.62 18.90
CA ILE A 323 -4.91 5.31 20.05
C ILE A 323 -3.78 6.20 19.55
N ILE A 324 -2.88 5.67 18.72
CA ILE A 324 -1.80 6.46 18.13
C ILE A 324 -2.37 7.60 17.27
N ALA A 325 -3.40 7.35 16.46
CA ALA A 325 -4.05 8.39 15.67
C ALA A 325 -4.66 9.51 16.54
N ASP A 326 -5.34 9.16 17.64
CA ASP A 326 -5.93 10.13 18.56
C ASP A 326 -4.84 11.02 19.19
N LEU A 327 -3.72 10.42 19.61
CA LEU A 327 -2.59 11.16 20.17
C LEU A 327 -1.98 12.11 19.13
N PHE A 328 -1.77 11.66 17.88
CA PHE A 328 -1.26 12.51 16.81
C PHE A 328 -2.24 13.63 16.43
N HIS A 329 -3.53 13.35 16.50
CA HIS A 329 -4.57 14.36 16.29
C HIS A 329 -4.54 15.45 17.37
N ARG A 330 -4.45 15.05 18.66
CA ARG A 330 -4.32 15.99 19.79
C ARG A 330 -3.10 16.90 19.67
N MET A 331 -1.99 16.39 19.13
CA MET A 331 -0.78 17.16 18.83
C MET A 331 -0.88 18.02 17.54
N GLY A 332 -2.04 18.06 16.88
CA GLY A 332 -2.22 18.77 15.61
C GLY A 332 -1.41 18.21 14.45
N LYS A 333 -0.95 16.95 14.52
CA LYS A 333 -0.14 16.32 13.47
C LYS A 333 -0.98 15.66 12.39
N VAL A 334 -2.26 15.37 12.64
CA VAL A 334 -3.21 14.84 11.65
C VAL A 334 -4.63 15.34 11.89
N GLU A 335 -5.45 15.30 10.85
CA GLU A 335 -6.88 15.62 10.93
C GLU A 335 -7.77 14.38 11.03
N ARG A 336 -8.95 14.53 11.63
CA ARG A 336 -9.90 13.41 11.83
C ARG A 336 -10.79 13.10 10.62
N ILE A 337 -10.78 13.91 9.57
CA ILE A 337 -11.85 13.91 8.54
C ILE A 337 -11.45 13.12 7.27
N GLY A 338 -10.28 12.48 7.22
CA GLY A 338 -9.85 11.73 6.02
C GLY A 338 -9.46 12.63 4.83
N SER A 339 -9.35 13.94 5.07
CA SER A 339 -8.95 14.98 4.10
C SER A 339 -7.46 14.94 3.73
N GLY A 340 -6.65 14.19 4.47
CA GLY A 340 -5.18 14.23 4.39
C GLY A 340 -4.62 13.97 2.99
N ILE A 341 -5.09 12.91 2.33
CA ILE A 341 -4.65 12.57 0.96
C ILE A 341 -5.12 13.62 -0.06
N GLY A 342 -6.35 14.12 0.07
CA GLY A 342 -6.89 15.16 -0.81
C GLY A 342 -6.07 16.45 -0.71
N ARG A 343 -5.77 16.90 0.52
CA ARG A 343 -4.93 18.07 0.77
C ARG A 343 -3.51 17.88 0.25
N MET A 344 -2.94 16.70 0.43
CA MET A 344 -1.61 16.37 -0.08
C MET A 344 -1.55 16.54 -1.60
N ARG A 345 -2.56 16.04 -2.34
CA ARG A 345 -2.70 16.26 -3.79
C ARG A 345 -2.82 17.73 -4.14
N GLU A 346 -3.68 18.46 -3.43
CA GLU A 346 -3.89 19.89 -3.64
C GLU A 346 -2.60 20.71 -3.46
N LEU A 347 -1.84 20.43 -2.39
CA LEU A 347 -0.56 21.10 -2.10
C LEU A 347 0.48 20.86 -3.21
N LEU A 348 0.55 19.63 -3.73
CA LEU A 348 1.46 19.28 -4.82
C LEU A 348 1.03 19.96 -6.12
N ASN A 349 -0.26 19.90 -6.46
CA ASN A 349 -0.81 20.54 -7.66
C ASN A 349 -0.60 22.06 -7.64
N LYS A 350 -0.85 22.73 -6.50
CA LYS A 350 -0.57 24.16 -6.30
C LYS A 350 0.91 24.52 -6.46
N SER A 351 1.80 23.57 -6.23
CA SER A 351 3.25 23.74 -6.37
C SER A 351 3.77 23.33 -7.76
N GLY A 352 2.87 23.00 -8.71
CA GLY A 352 3.21 22.55 -10.05
C GLY A 352 3.86 21.16 -10.09
N LEU A 353 3.67 20.36 -9.04
CA LEU A 353 4.18 18.98 -8.94
C LEU A 353 3.10 17.99 -9.37
N LYS A 354 3.56 16.80 -9.77
CA LYS A 354 2.66 15.66 -9.97
C LYS A 354 2.08 15.22 -8.63
N GLU A 355 0.86 14.71 -8.68
CA GLU A 355 0.24 14.01 -7.55
C GLU A 355 1.12 12.85 -7.07
N PRO A 356 1.02 12.48 -5.78
CA PRO A 356 1.80 11.39 -5.23
C PRO A 356 1.30 10.07 -5.80
N VAL A 357 2.23 9.18 -6.14
CA VAL A 357 1.89 7.83 -6.58
C VAL A 357 1.85 6.92 -5.35
N PHE A 358 0.77 6.17 -5.23
CA PHE A 358 0.59 5.21 -4.13
C PHE A 358 0.63 3.79 -4.69
N GLU A 359 1.47 2.95 -4.10
CA GLU A 359 1.54 1.53 -4.39
C GLU A 359 1.22 0.75 -3.12
N SER A 360 0.42 -0.30 -3.25
CA SER A 360 0.12 -1.19 -2.14
C SER A 360 0.22 -2.64 -2.58
N ASP A 361 1.14 -3.35 -1.94
CA ASP A 361 1.26 -4.80 -1.92
C ASP A 361 1.29 -5.26 -0.44
N THR A 362 2.26 -6.08 -0.04
CA THR A 362 2.62 -6.33 1.36
C THR A 362 3.05 -5.06 2.11
N PHE A 363 3.58 -4.08 1.38
CA PHE A 363 3.98 -2.76 1.84
C PHE A 363 3.17 -1.68 1.14
N PHE A 364 2.96 -0.58 1.85
CA PHE A 364 2.41 0.64 1.29
C PHE A 364 3.54 1.62 0.95
N ARG A 365 3.51 2.23 -0.23
CA ARG A 365 4.50 3.21 -0.68
C ARG A 365 3.82 4.48 -1.16
N ALA A 366 4.29 5.63 -0.66
CA ALA A 366 3.94 6.95 -1.17
C ALA A 366 5.17 7.57 -1.85
N ILE A 367 5.03 7.91 -3.13
CA ILE A 367 6.13 8.37 -3.99
C ILE A 367 5.86 9.81 -4.42
N PHE A 368 6.79 10.71 -4.12
CA PHE A 368 6.75 12.13 -4.43
C PHE A 368 7.85 12.44 -5.44
N TYR A 369 7.48 12.70 -6.69
CA TYR A 369 8.45 13.05 -7.72
C TYR A 369 8.93 14.50 -7.58
N ARG A 370 10.24 14.69 -7.74
CA ARG A 370 10.85 16.01 -7.83
C ARG A 370 10.54 16.61 -9.20
N ASN A 371 10.40 17.94 -9.26
CA ASN A 371 10.32 18.63 -10.55
C ASN A 371 11.71 18.61 -11.22
N PRO A 372 11.84 18.13 -12.48
CA PRO A 372 13.10 18.14 -13.21
C PRO A 372 13.77 19.51 -13.31
N GLU A 373 13.00 20.62 -13.30
CA GLU A 373 13.53 21.98 -13.38
C GLU A 373 14.22 22.43 -12.09
N TYR A 374 13.85 21.87 -10.94
CA TYR A 374 14.41 22.22 -9.63
C TYR A 374 15.32 21.13 -9.05
N ALA A 375 15.54 20.04 -9.79
CA ALA A 375 16.49 19.01 -9.42
C ALA A 375 17.91 19.55 -9.54
N LEU A 376 18.48 20.03 -8.43
CA LEU A 376 19.87 20.53 -8.35
C LEU A 376 20.93 19.48 -8.76
N LYS A 377 20.54 18.20 -8.77
CA LYS A 377 21.34 17.09 -9.28
C LYS A 377 20.86 16.69 -10.68
N GLN A 378 21.00 17.58 -11.66
CA GLN A 378 21.21 17.06 -13.00
C GLN A 378 22.53 16.29 -12.96
N ASN A 379 22.47 14.98 -13.17
CA ASN A 379 23.64 14.23 -13.54
C ASN A 379 24.36 15.04 -14.63
N SER A 380 25.58 15.47 -14.34
CA SER A 380 26.59 15.81 -15.34
C SER A 380 27.05 14.55 -16.09
N GLU A 381 26.16 13.58 -16.29
CA GLU A 381 26.19 12.67 -17.40
C GLU A 381 25.35 13.33 -18.48
N LYS A 382 26.04 13.96 -19.44
CA LYS A 382 25.43 14.27 -20.73
C LYS A 382 24.61 13.03 -21.15
N PRO A 383 23.30 13.14 -21.43
CA PRO A 383 22.56 12.01 -21.93
C PRO A 383 23.15 11.66 -23.30
N ALA A 384 23.90 10.56 -23.36
CA ALA A 384 24.24 9.93 -24.63
C ALA A 384 22.97 9.46 -25.38
N GLU A 385 21.80 9.48 -24.72
CA GLU A 385 20.53 8.97 -25.21
C GLU A 385 19.61 10.00 -25.90
N SER A 386 19.83 11.32 -25.76
CA SER A 386 19.04 12.32 -26.51
C SER A 386 19.53 12.48 -27.95
N THR A 387 20.74 12.02 -28.27
CA THR A 387 21.28 12.09 -29.63
C THR A 387 20.65 11.06 -30.58
N GLN A 388 20.18 9.90 -30.12
CA GLN A 388 19.65 8.87 -31.04
C GLN A 388 18.24 9.20 -31.57
N LYS A 389 17.32 9.68 -30.71
CA LYS A 389 15.95 10.03 -31.13
C LYS A 389 15.87 11.29 -32.00
N SER A 390 16.71 12.31 -31.76
CA SER A 390 16.77 13.49 -32.64
C SER A 390 17.45 13.16 -33.98
N THR A 391 18.50 12.32 -33.95
CA THR A 391 19.20 11.89 -35.18
C THR A 391 18.32 11.06 -36.10
N GLN A 392 17.45 10.19 -35.57
CA GLN A 392 16.50 9.41 -36.40
C GLN A 392 15.48 10.31 -37.11
N LYS A 393 14.86 11.27 -36.40
CA LYS A 393 13.91 12.23 -37.02
C LYS A 393 14.57 13.12 -38.08
N SER A 394 15.80 13.58 -37.86
CA SER A 394 16.54 14.37 -38.86
C SER A 394 16.94 13.52 -40.07
N THR A 395 17.32 12.25 -39.88
CA THR A 395 17.73 11.35 -40.97
C THR A 395 16.57 11.02 -41.90
N GLN A 396 15.36 10.78 -41.35
CA GLN A 396 14.15 10.55 -42.14
C GLN A 396 13.76 11.78 -42.97
N LYS A 397 13.86 12.99 -42.40
CA LYS A 397 13.63 14.24 -43.14
C LYS A 397 14.63 14.45 -44.28
N ILE A 398 15.91 14.16 -44.06
CA ILE A 398 16.94 14.22 -45.12
C ILE A 398 16.59 13.27 -46.28
N LEU A 399 16.19 12.04 -45.98
CA LEU A 399 15.82 11.06 -47.02
C LEU A 399 14.55 11.48 -47.78
N ALA A 400 13.56 12.04 -47.11
CA ALA A 400 12.34 12.55 -47.73
C ALA A 400 12.64 13.71 -48.72
N LEU A 401 13.47 14.67 -48.30
CA LEU A 401 13.86 15.80 -49.16
C LEU A 401 14.70 15.34 -50.36
N ILE A 402 15.58 14.36 -50.19
CA ILE A 402 16.36 13.78 -51.29
C ILE A 402 15.47 12.99 -52.27
N LYS A 403 14.41 12.34 -51.79
CA LYS A 403 13.42 11.68 -52.66
C LYS A 403 12.66 12.70 -53.51
N GLN A 404 12.33 13.85 -52.95
CA GLN A 404 11.62 14.93 -53.65
C GLN A 404 12.52 15.67 -54.65
N ASN A 405 13.78 15.96 -54.28
CA ASN A 405 14.76 16.58 -55.16
C ASN A 405 16.13 15.91 -55.03
N ARG A 406 16.50 15.11 -56.05
CA ARG A 406 17.77 14.37 -56.06
C ARG A 406 19.00 15.26 -56.19
N TYR A 407 18.84 16.50 -56.65
CA TYR A 407 19.93 17.47 -56.83
C TYR A 407 20.14 18.39 -55.62
N VAL A 408 19.39 18.18 -54.54
CA VAL A 408 19.44 19.04 -53.35
C VAL A 408 20.87 19.18 -52.80
N THR A 409 21.26 20.42 -52.57
CA THR A 409 22.56 20.79 -52.03
C THR A 409 22.60 20.64 -50.51
N ARG A 410 23.82 20.60 -49.94
CA ARG A 410 23.97 20.52 -48.47
C ARG A 410 23.42 21.77 -47.76
N THR A 411 23.54 22.92 -48.40
CA THR A 411 23.06 24.21 -47.89
C THR A 411 21.54 24.26 -47.87
N GLU A 412 20.87 23.77 -48.92
CA GLU A 412 19.40 23.67 -48.95
C GLU A 412 18.87 22.71 -47.89
N LEU A 413 19.51 21.54 -47.71
CA LEU A 413 19.17 20.59 -46.64
C LEU A 413 19.36 21.19 -45.24
N ALA A 414 20.41 21.98 -45.05
CA ALA A 414 20.68 22.66 -43.79
C ALA A 414 19.56 23.67 -43.46
N ASN A 415 19.19 24.50 -44.44
CA ASN A 415 18.15 25.52 -44.29
C ASN A 415 16.76 24.92 -44.04
N GLN A 416 16.37 23.88 -44.78
CA GLN A 416 15.04 23.27 -44.64
C GLN A 416 14.86 22.44 -43.37
N ILE A 417 15.95 21.89 -42.81
CA ILE A 417 15.90 21.03 -41.62
C ILE A 417 16.21 21.81 -40.34
N GLY A 418 16.81 23.01 -40.45
CA GLY A 418 17.23 23.81 -39.31
C GLY A 418 18.50 23.26 -38.64
N LEU A 419 19.40 22.65 -39.40
CA LEU A 419 20.69 22.11 -38.92
C LEU A 419 21.86 22.86 -39.57
N SER A 420 23.00 22.90 -38.90
CA SER A 420 24.23 23.43 -39.51
C SER A 420 24.69 22.55 -40.68
N GLU A 421 25.38 23.14 -41.67
CA GLU A 421 25.94 22.38 -42.81
C GLU A 421 26.87 21.24 -42.36
N SER A 422 27.63 21.47 -41.27
CA SER A 422 28.48 20.45 -40.65
C SER A 422 27.65 19.28 -40.08
N GLY A 423 26.50 19.58 -39.48
CA GLY A 423 25.53 18.58 -39.01
C GLY A 423 24.97 17.74 -40.15
N ILE A 424 24.55 18.37 -41.25
CA ILE A 424 24.08 17.68 -42.47
C ILE A 424 25.18 16.82 -43.09
N LYS A 425 26.41 17.33 -43.18
CA LYS A 425 27.58 16.58 -43.69
C LYS A 425 27.81 15.30 -42.89
N LYS A 426 27.69 15.36 -41.56
CA LYS A 426 27.83 14.20 -40.67
C LYS A 426 26.72 13.16 -40.90
N GLN A 427 25.47 13.59 -41.06
CA GLN A 427 24.35 12.68 -41.34
C GLN A 427 24.44 12.03 -42.73
N LEU A 428 24.79 12.79 -43.77
CA LEU A 428 25.00 12.26 -45.11
C LEU A 428 26.15 11.24 -45.14
N LYS A 429 27.24 11.48 -44.39
CA LYS A 429 28.33 10.50 -44.25
C LYS A 429 27.83 9.21 -43.61
N LYS A 430 27.01 9.30 -42.56
CA LYS A 430 26.41 8.13 -41.86
C LYS A 430 25.49 7.32 -42.79
N LEU A 431 24.66 7.99 -43.59
CA LEU A 431 23.78 7.36 -44.58
C LEU A 431 24.56 6.68 -45.72
N LYS A 432 25.67 7.29 -46.17
CA LYS A 432 26.61 6.68 -47.11
C LYS A 432 27.26 5.43 -46.53
N THR A 433 27.78 5.50 -45.31
CA THR A 433 28.44 4.34 -44.66
C THR A 433 27.48 3.18 -44.40
N LYS A 434 26.18 3.47 -44.19
CA LYS A 434 25.13 2.45 -44.05
C LYS A 434 24.62 1.90 -45.40
N ASN A 435 25.16 2.34 -46.55
CA ASN A 435 24.68 2.00 -47.88
C ASN A 435 23.19 2.33 -48.14
N ILE A 436 22.64 3.31 -47.42
CA ILE A 436 21.27 3.80 -47.61
C ILE A 436 21.23 4.87 -48.71
N LEU A 437 22.31 5.63 -48.87
CA LEU A 437 22.40 6.76 -49.79
C LEU A 437 23.73 6.74 -50.55
N LYS A 438 23.71 6.99 -51.87
CA LYS A 438 24.91 7.13 -52.71
C LYS A 438 24.86 8.43 -53.51
N ARG A 439 26.01 9.07 -53.67
CA ARG A 439 26.19 10.20 -54.59
C ARG A 439 26.65 9.66 -55.94
N LEU A 440 25.98 10.05 -57.02
CA LEU A 440 26.34 9.69 -58.39
C LEU A 440 26.72 10.96 -59.15
N GLY A 441 27.83 10.93 -59.88
CA GLY A 441 28.38 12.09 -60.60
C GLY A 441 29.42 12.89 -59.81
N PRO A 442 30.01 13.93 -60.44
CA PRO A 442 31.11 14.72 -59.90
C PRO A 442 30.72 15.55 -58.67
N ASP A 443 31.71 15.97 -57.88
CA ASP A 443 31.50 16.72 -56.62
C ASP A 443 30.70 18.01 -56.83
N LYS A 444 30.88 18.66 -57.99
CA LYS A 444 30.03 19.73 -58.51
C LYS A 444 29.14 19.16 -59.62
N GLY A 445 27.83 19.05 -59.39
CA GLY A 445 26.85 18.62 -60.39
C GLY A 445 26.31 17.19 -60.25
N GLY A 446 26.88 16.33 -59.39
CA GLY A 446 26.32 15.02 -59.09
C GLY A 446 25.02 15.09 -58.27
N TYR A 447 24.24 14.00 -58.23
CA TYR A 447 22.97 13.91 -57.52
C TYR A 447 22.93 12.73 -56.52
N TRP A 448 21.97 12.74 -55.62
CA TRP A 448 21.78 11.75 -54.56
C TRP A 448 20.79 10.66 -54.98
N LYS A 449 21.13 9.40 -54.71
CA LYS A 449 20.27 8.22 -54.92
C LYS A 449 20.12 7.43 -53.63
N VAL A 450 18.89 7.21 -53.20
CA VAL A 450 18.55 6.32 -52.06
C VAL A 450 18.57 4.87 -52.56
N ILE A 451 19.29 3.98 -51.87
CA ILE A 451 19.55 2.59 -52.28
C ILE A 451 18.72 1.58 -51.46
N LYS A 452 18.46 1.85 -50.18
CA LYS A 452 17.65 1.00 -49.28
C LYS A 452 16.73 1.86 -48.42
N GLU A 453 15.53 1.40 -48.15
CA GLU A 453 14.59 2.05 -47.23
C GLU A 453 14.81 1.50 -45.80
N GLU A 454 14.96 2.38 -44.81
CA GLU A 454 14.80 1.99 -43.40
C GLU A 454 13.29 1.77 -43.18
N LYS A 455 12.87 0.54 -42.84
CA LYS A 455 11.52 0.27 -42.33
C LYS A 455 11.35 0.88 -40.94
#